data_AF-A0A8T0DW77-F1
#
_entry.id   AF-A0A8T0DW77-F1
#
_cell.length_a   1.000
_cell.length_b   1.000
_cell.length_c   1.000
_cell.angle_alpha   90.00
_cell.angle_beta   90.00
_cell.angle_gamma   90.00
#
_symmetry.space_group_name_H-M   'P 1'
#
loop_
_entity.id
_entity.type
_entity.pdbx_description
1 polymer ?
#
loop_
_entity_poly.entity_id
_entity_poly.type
_entity_poly.pdbx_seq_one_letter_code
_entity_poly.pdbx_strand_id
1 'polypeptide(L)'
;MVRDGPECVSPVLKILCGFKNPASIESSRNTMYIQFRSSSLLQMRGFKAAYRQVSSPSNISVATPRCGEDIFADFGVFTSPNYPKKYPASVECVWRITASKGQTIILTFEDLYVST
;
A
#
# COMPACT_ATOMS: atom_id res chain seq x y z
N MET A 1 5.99 12.01 18.36
CA MET A 1 5.37 10.68 18.28
C MET A 1 4.87 10.46 16.87
N VAL A 2 5.05 9.26 16.34
CA VAL A 2 4.64 8.84 14.99
C VAL A 2 3.66 7.68 15.12
N ARG A 3 2.51 7.76 14.45
CA ARG A 3 1.42 6.77 14.49
C ARG A 3 1.05 6.26 13.10
N ASP A 4 0.61 5.01 13.04
CA ASP A 4 0.23 4.28 11.83
C ASP A 4 -1.26 4.47 11.52
N GLY A 5 -1.60 5.55 10.83
CA GLY A 5 -2.99 5.91 10.53
C GLY A 5 -3.24 7.41 10.58
N PRO A 6 -4.49 7.84 10.33
CA PRO A 6 -4.82 9.26 10.17
C PRO A 6 -5.04 10.02 11.49
N GLU A 7 -5.22 9.34 12.61
CA GLU A 7 -5.75 9.94 13.85
C GLU A 7 -4.79 9.85 15.04
N CYS A 8 -5.05 10.66 16.07
CA CYS A 8 -4.28 10.63 17.32
C CYS A 8 -4.49 9.34 18.13
N VAL A 9 -5.55 8.57 17.83
CA VAL A 9 -5.83 7.25 18.42
C VAL A 9 -5.21 6.10 17.62
N SER A 10 -4.69 6.34 16.41
CA SER A 10 -4.06 5.31 15.58
C SER A 10 -2.85 4.65 16.27
N PRO A 11 -2.51 3.39 15.99
CA PRO A 11 -1.40 2.67 16.66
C PRO A 11 -0.08 3.44 16.66
N VAL A 12 0.70 3.37 17.75
CA VAL A 12 2.01 4.05 17.84
C VAL A 12 3.08 3.25 17.11
N LEU A 13 3.72 3.85 16.10
CA LEU A 13 4.91 3.29 15.45
C LEU A 13 6.17 3.58 16.27
N LYS A 14 6.33 4.85 16.69
CA LYS A 14 7.53 5.26 17.41
C LYS A 14 7.36 6.53 18.24
N ILE A 15 8.00 6.54 19.40
CA ILE A 15 8.23 7.75 20.21
C ILE A 15 9.69 8.16 20.01
N LEU A 16 9.91 9.43 19.70
CA LEU A 16 11.22 9.97 19.30
C LEU A 16 11.60 11.12 20.23
N CYS A 17 12.85 11.12 20.71
CA CYS A 17 13.45 12.17 21.53
C CYS A 17 14.98 12.16 21.40
N GLY A 18 15.63 13.28 21.77
CA GLY A 18 17.10 13.40 21.83
C GLY A 18 17.75 13.94 20.56
N PHE A 19 19.06 13.67 20.40
CA PHE A 19 19.92 14.28 19.38
C PHE A 19 20.31 13.36 18.22
N LYS A 20 19.91 12.10 18.29
CA LYS A 20 20.26 11.09 17.27
C LYS A 20 19.19 11.05 16.20
N ASN A 21 19.61 11.07 14.93
CA ASN A 21 18.70 10.90 13.80
C ASN A 21 18.06 9.50 13.84
N PRO A 22 16.72 9.39 13.76
CA PRO A 22 16.04 8.11 13.69
C PRO A 22 16.24 7.46 12.31
N ALA A 23 16.17 6.13 12.28
CA ALA A 23 15.98 5.40 11.03
C ALA A 23 14.62 5.72 10.40
N SER A 24 14.48 5.45 9.09
CA SER A 24 13.23 5.60 8.35
C SER A 24 12.10 4.81 9.01
N ILE A 25 10.90 5.40 9.05
CA ILE A 25 9.69 4.81 9.63
C ILE A 25 8.67 4.66 8.50
N GLU A 26 8.13 3.47 8.34
CA GLU A 26 7.16 3.13 7.30
C GLU A 26 5.78 2.90 7.93
N SER A 27 4.74 3.37 7.23
CA SER A 27 3.35 3.09 7.58
C SER A 27 2.90 1.78 6.94
N SER A 28 1.89 1.14 7.54
CA SER A 28 1.26 -0.03 6.94
C SER A 28 0.35 0.32 5.76
N ARG A 29 -0.14 1.56 5.71
CA ARG A 29 -1.05 2.08 4.68
C ARG A 29 -0.59 3.46 4.19
N ASN A 30 -1.48 4.18 3.52
CA ASN A 30 -1.23 5.49 2.92
C ASN A 30 -1.39 6.68 3.89
N THR A 31 -1.44 6.45 5.20
CA THR A 31 -1.64 7.51 6.20
C THR A 31 -0.71 7.37 7.40
N MET A 32 -0.23 8.50 7.91
CA MET A 32 0.51 8.60 9.17
C MET A 32 0.07 9.85 9.93
N TYR A 33 0.09 9.76 11.25
CA TYR A 33 -0.18 10.88 12.14
C TYR A 33 1.08 11.20 12.96
N ILE A 34 1.56 12.44 12.83
CA ILE A 34 2.76 12.93 13.51
C ILE A 34 2.36 13.99 14.53
N GLN A 35 2.71 13.74 15.80
CA GLN A 35 2.48 14.68 16.90
C GLN A 35 3.81 15.12 17.52
N PHE A 36 4.10 16.42 17.44
CA PHE A 36 5.22 17.04 18.15
C PHE A 36 4.73 17.69 19.45
N ARG A 37 5.45 17.47 20.55
CA ARG A 37 5.18 18.09 21.85
C ARG A 37 6.47 18.65 22.40
N SER A 38 6.51 19.95 22.68
CA SER A 38 7.62 20.64 23.34
C SER A 38 7.29 20.94 24.80
N SER A 39 8.34 21.15 25.61
CA SER A 39 8.23 21.69 26.97
C SER A 39 8.43 23.20 26.95
N SER A 40 7.84 23.92 27.91
CA SER A 40 8.03 25.36 28.10
C SER A 40 9.40 25.73 28.69
N LEU A 41 10.12 24.77 29.27
CA LEU A 41 11.32 25.03 30.06
C LEU A 41 12.63 25.01 29.26
N LEU A 42 12.70 24.25 28.17
CA LEU A 42 13.91 24.12 27.36
C LEU A 42 13.52 23.88 25.90
N GLN A 43 13.85 24.83 25.03
CA GLN A 43 13.63 24.68 23.58
C GLN A 43 14.93 24.32 22.88
N MET A 44 14.81 23.57 21.79
CA MET A 44 15.92 23.12 20.95
C MET A 44 15.58 23.33 19.47
N ARG A 45 16.50 23.00 18.57
CA ARG A 45 16.37 23.26 17.12
C ARG A 45 15.21 22.53 16.41
N GLY A 46 14.51 21.61 17.07
CA GLY A 46 13.39 20.86 16.49
C GLY A 46 13.85 19.77 15.52
N PHE A 47 13.02 19.49 14.50
CA PHE A 47 13.31 18.48 13.48
C PHE A 47 12.86 18.95 12.09
N LYS A 48 13.52 18.44 11.04
CA LYS A 48 13.06 18.51 9.65
C LYS A 48 12.90 17.07 9.15
N ALA A 49 11.71 16.73 8.66
CA ALA A 49 11.42 15.43 8.09
C ALA A 49 11.07 15.57 6.61
N ALA A 50 11.56 14.63 5.79
CA ALA A 50 11.12 14.44 4.42
C ALA A 50 10.29 13.15 4.36
N TYR A 51 9.20 13.18 3.62
CA TYR A 51 8.39 12.00 3.34
C TYR A 51 8.47 11.68 1.85
N ARG A 52 8.34 10.39 1.53
CA ARG A 52 8.15 9.92 0.15
C ARG A 52 7.12 8.82 0.19
N GLN A 53 6.23 8.79 -0.79
CA GLN A 53 5.36 7.64 -0.99
C GLN A 53 6.22 6.53 -1.56
N VAL A 54 6.31 5.42 -0.84
CA VAL A 54 6.86 4.17 -1.39
C VAL A 54 5.62 3.45 -1.92
N SER A 55 5.52 3.27 -3.24
CA SER A 55 4.63 2.24 -3.79
C SER A 55 4.87 0.99 -2.96
N SER A 56 3.82 0.40 -2.38
CA SER A 56 3.92 -0.65 -1.36
C SER A 56 5.10 -1.58 -1.66
N PRO A 57 5.85 -2.05 -0.64
CA PRO A 57 7.00 -2.93 -0.83
C PRO A 57 6.54 -4.33 -1.27
N SER A 58 5.89 -4.42 -2.42
CA SER A 58 5.94 -5.54 -3.32
C SER A 58 6.81 -5.07 -4.48
N ASN A 59 8.08 -5.47 -4.44
CA ASN A 59 9.08 -5.36 -5.51
C ASN A 59 8.47 -5.10 -6.89
N ILE A 60 8.88 -4.00 -7.54
CA ILE A 60 8.73 -3.71 -8.97
C ILE A 60 7.46 -4.32 -9.60
N SER A 61 6.35 -3.57 -9.72
CA SER A 61 5.22 -4.10 -10.47
C SER A 61 4.48 -3.00 -11.22
N VAL A 62 4.40 -3.18 -12.55
CA VAL A 62 3.22 -2.88 -13.35
C VAL A 62 1.99 -3.09 -12.45
N ALA A 63 1.17 -2.05 -12.24
CA ALA A 63 0.07 -2.12 -11.30
C ALA A 63 -0.84 -3.30 -11.68
N THR A 64 -0.79 -4.38 -10.89
CA THR A 64 -1.67 -5.53 -11.08
C THR A 64 -3.04 -5.15 -10.52
N PRO A 65 -4.10 -5.14 -11.35
CA PRO A 65 -5.43 -4.78 -10.91
C PRO A 65 -5.88 -5.63 -9.71
N ARG A 66 -6.40 -4.99 -8.68
CA ARG A 66 -6.87 -5.69 -7.48
C ARG A 66 -8.20 -6.39 -7.77
N CYS A 67 -8.56 -7.36 -6.93
CA CYS A 67 -9.87 -8.01 -6.99
C CYS A 67 -10.99 -6.95 -6.94
N GLY A 68 -11.86 -6.96 -7.95
CA GLY A 68 -12.97 -6.02 -8.08
C GLY A 68 -12.67 -4.74 -8.86
N GLU A 69 -11.42 -4.53 -9.32
CA GLU A 69 -11.07 -3.36 -10.12
C GLU A 69 -11.35 -3.58 -11.62
N ASP A 70 -11.82 -2.52 -12.27
CA ASP A 70 -11.97 -2.48 -13.72
C ASP A 70 -10.60 -2.23 -14.39
N ILE A 71 -10.37 -2.89 -15.52
CA ILE A 71 -9.09 -2.91 -16.22
C ILE A 71 -9.23 -2.13 -17.52
N PHE A 72 -8.53 -0.99 -17.57
CA PHE A 72 -8.42 -0.11 -18.73
C PHE A 72 -6.95 -0.03 -19.18
N ALA A 73 -6.43 -1.14 -19.72
CA ALA A 73 -5.04 -1.25 -20.16
C ALA A 73 -4.94 -2.12 -21.43
N ASP A 74 -4.00 -1.78 -22.31
CA ASP A 74 -3.75 -2.53 -23.56
C ASP A 74 -3.14 -3.92 -23.29
N PHE A 75 -2.42 -4.07 -22.19
CA PHE A 75 -1.84 -5.32 -21.71
C PHE A 75 -1.65 -5.27 -20.18
N GLY A 76 -1.59 -6.44 -19.55
CA GLY A 76 -1.34 -6.55 -18.12
C GLY A 76 -1.60 -7.94 -17.59
N VAL A 77 -1.29 -8.13 -16.31
CA VAL A 77 -1.56 -9.37 -15.58
C VAL A 77 -2.41 -9.00 -14.37
N PHE A 78 -3.38 -9.84 -14.04
CA PHE A 78 -4.14 -9.78 -12.81
C PHE A 78 -4.15 -11.18 -12.18
N THR A 79 -4.26 -11.24 -10.85
CA THR A 79 -4.18 -12.50 -10.11
C THR A 79 -5.29 -12.58 -9.08
N SER A 80 -5.59 -13.81 -8.63
CA SER A 80 -6.49 -14.03 -7.51
C SER A 80 -5.92 -13.37 -6.23
N PRO A 81 -6.78 -12.98 -5.28
CA PRO A 81 -6.30 -12.40 -4.02
C PRO A 81 -5.28 -13.32 -3.35
N ASN A 82 -4.21 -12.71 -2.84
CA ASN A 82 -3.08 -13.36 -2.19
C ASN A 82 -2.17 -14.23 -3.07
N TYR A 83 -2.44 -14.40 -4.38
CA TYR A 83 -1.58 -15.16 -5.26
C TYR A 83 -0.10 -14.74 -5.09
N PRO A 84 0.85 -15.67 -4.95
CA PRO A 84 0.72 -17.13 -5.15
C PRO A 84 0.26 -17.92 -3.91
N LYS A 85 -0.16 -17.26 -2.82
CA LYS A 85 -0.74 -17.91 -1.65
C LYS A 85 -2.23 -18.22 -1.88
N LYS A 86 -2.82 -18.98 -0.97
CA LYS A 86 -4.25 -19.33 -1.00
C LYS A 86 -5.15 -18.08 -1.01
N TYR A 87 -6.15 -18.11 -1.88
CA TYR A 87 -7.21 -17.11 -1.89
C TYR A 87 -8.05 -17.19 -0.60
N PRO A 88 -8.63 -16.05 -0.13
CA PRO A 88 -9.53 -16.03 1.02
C PRO A 88 -10.77 -16.89 0.80
N ALA A 89 -11.30 -17.47 1.88
CA ALA A 89 -12.60 -18.14 1.83
C ALA A 89 -13.73 -17.12 1.60
N SER A 90 -14.76 -17.53 0.85
CA SER A 90 -15.95 -16.71 0.57
C SER A 90 -15.65 -15.36 -0.10
N VAL A 91 -14.70 -15.33 -1.03
CA VAL A 91 -14.40 -14.14 -1.83
C VAL A 91 -15.11 -14.19 -3.18
N GLU A 92 -15.70 -13.08 -3.59
CA GLU A 92 -16.25 -12.87 -4.93
C GLU A 92 -15.46 -11.74 -5.60
N CYS A 93 -14.80 -12.05 -6.72
CA CYS A 93 -14.00 -11.10 -7.49
C CYS A 93 -14.54 -11.01 -8.91
N VAL A 94 -14.76 -9.79 -9.37
CA VAL A 94 -15.13 -9.51 -10.76
C VAL A 94 -14.11 -8.56 -11.35
N TRP A 95 -13.46 -8.97 -12.44
CA TRP A 95 -12.59 -8.11 -13.24
C TRP A 95 -13.28 -7.81 -14.57
N ARG A 96 -13.45 -6.54 -14.91
CA ARG A 96 -14.02 -6.11 -16.20
C ARG A 96 -12.91 -5.53 -17.06
N ILE A 97 -12.57 -6.21 -18.14
CA ILE A 97 -11.52 -5.77 -19.07
C ILE A 97 -12.19 -5.02 -20.22
N THR A 98 -11.78 -3.78 -20.46
CA THR A 98 -12.27 -2.96 -21.57
C THR A 98 -11.13 -2.71 -22.56
N ALA A 99 -11.26 -3.22 -23.78
CA ALA A 99 -10.32 -2.95 -24.87
C ALA A 99 -10.72 -1.71 -25.69
N SER A 100 -9.75 -1.09 -26.37
CA SER A 100 -10.03 0.02 -27.27
C SER A 100 -10.85 -0.42 -28.48
N LYS A 101 -11.60 0.52 -29.07
CA LYS A 101 -12.44 0.26 -30.24
C LYS A 101 -11.62 -0.38 -31.38
N GLY A 102 -12.08 -1.53 -31.87
CA GLY A 102 -11.42 -2.27 -32.96
C GLY A 102 -10.35 -3.27 -32.50
N GLN A 103 -10.12 -3.42 -31.20
CA GLN A 103 -9.24 -4.46 -30.63
C GLN A 103 -10.04 -5.62 -30.05
N THR A 104 -9.39 -6.78 -29.96
CA THR A 104 -9.94 -8.01 -29.35
C THR A 104 -9.12 -8.36 -28.12
N ILE A 105 -9.78 -8.84 -27.06
CA ILE A 105 -9.12 -9.33 -25.85
C ILE A 105 -8.76 -10.81 -26.05
N ILE A 106 -7.49 -11.16 -25.83
CA ILE A 106 -7.02 -12.55 -25.75
C ILE A 106 -6.57 -12.77 -24.30
N LEU A 107 -7.23 -13.68 -23.60
CA LEU A 107 -6.92 -14.04 -22.22
C LEU A 107 -6.24 -15.41 -22.17
N THR A 108 -5.08 -15.48 -21.53
CA THR A 108 -4.31 -16.71 -21.33
C THR A 108 -4.07 -16.92 -19.83
N PHE A 109 -4.27 -18.14 -19.35
CA PHE A 109 -3.93 -18.51 -17.97
C PHE A 109 -2.54 -19.12 -17.94
N GLU A 110 -1.63 -18.49 -17.20
CA GLU A 110 -0.28 -19.02 -16.95
C GLU A 110 -0.28 -20.06 -15.83
N ASP A 111 -1.19 -19.91 -14.86
CA ASP A 111 -1.36 -20.83 -13.74
C ASP A 111 -2.83 -20.86 -13.25
N LEU A 112 -3.36 -22.04 -12.89
CA LEU A 112 -4.76 -22.21 -12.48
C LEU A 112 -4.94 -23.34 -11.46
N TYR A 113 -5.25 -22.98 -10.21
CA TYR A 113 -5.56 -23.93 -9.12
C TYR A 113 -6.79 -23.47 -8.32
N VAL A 114 -7.97 -23.94 -8.71
CA VAL A 114 -9.25 -23.60 -8.07
C VAL A 114 -9.96 -24.89 -7.61
N SER A 115 -10.63 -24.84 -6.45
CA SER A 115 -11.47 -25.94 -5.96
C SER A 115 -12.85 -25.90 -6.61
N THR A 116 -13.36 -27.06 -7.02
CA THR A 116 -14.73 -27.28 -7.51
C THR A 116 -15.74 -27.36 -6.38
#